data_AF-A0AAE9JVA5-F1
#
_entry.id   AF-A0AAE9JVA5-F1
#
_cell.length_a   1.000
_cell.length_b   1.000
_cell.length_c   1.000
_cell.angle_alpha   90.00
_cell.angle_beta   90.00
_cell.angle_gamma   90.00
#
_symmetry.space_group_name_H-M   'P 1'
#
loop_
_entity.id
_entity.type
_entity.pdbx_description
1 polymer ?
#
loop_
_entity_poly.entity_id
_entity_poly.type
_entity_poly.pdbx_seq_one_letter_code
_entity_poly.pdbx_strand_id
1 'polypeptide(L)'
;MSKIIPCDRPPAACDKETWKWDRYFHKVEKGKAKFVSPLALVNSLVMDYSVCAQKGVVFETRNHDFDELKQEQEPRWFAIVENTCGYYILSRFVNSTDYFWTHVLSRKVHTMLYAKTRDPKLEKVFYCPPYSLKNEFEADLDSFVQKTQDEVIEKMAIKEEFEMDRHKLHRPDFRAGQRVELLSYANSLEIRVAHIQEVCGRRLNVTVRKRDYPRDFDELEDDRQAGHDGAQYWIDQDSFMMFPVGWAAINNYQLIANEEYIEV
;
A
#
# COMPACT_ATOMS: atom_id res chain seq x y z
N MET A 1 0.09 -20.38 16.58
CA MET A 1 0.19 -18.95 16.15
C MET A 1 0.05 -18.97 14.65
N SER A 2 -0.73 -18.06 14.07
CA SER A 2 -0.99 -18.04 12.64
C SER A 2 0.29 -17.87 11.82
N LYS A 3 0.36 -18.45 10.61
CA LYS A 3 1.48 -18.22 9.68
C LYS A 3 1.46 -16.77 9.19
N ILE A 4 2.62 -16.17 8.95
CA ILE A 4 2.74 -14.84 8.30
C ILE A 4 3.17 -15.08 6.86
N ILE A 5 2.33 -14.63 5.92
CA ILE A 5 2.55 -14.79 4.49
C ILE A 5 3.27 -13.55 3.98
N PRO A 6 4.50 -13.69 3.46
CA PRO A 6 5.28 -12.55 3.01
C PRO A 6 4.65 -11.91 1.77
N CYS A 7 4.73 -10.59 1.70
CA CYS A 7 4.36 -9.81 0.52
C CYS A 7 5.31 -10.14 -0.65
N ASP A 8 4.82 -10.05 -1.88
CA ASP A 8 5.49 -10.57 -3.10
C ASP A 8 6.66 -9.73 -3.60
N ARG A 9 7.14 -8.78 -2.80
CA ARG A 9 8.35 -8.04 -3.13
C ARG A 9 9.56 -8.82 -2.61
N PRO A 10 10.52 -9.20 -3.47
CA PRO A 10 11.79 -9.73 -2.99
C PRO A 10 12.39 -8.68 -2.03
N PRO A 11 12.83 -9.08 -0.83
CA PRO A 11 13.42 -8.12 0.08
C PRO A 11 14.61 -7.45 -0.60
N ALA A 12 14.54 -6.13 -0.76
CA ALA A 12 15.67 -5.33 -1.19
C ALA A 12 16.82 -5.51 -0.17
N ALA A 13 18.05 -5.22 -0.56
CA ALA A 13 19.19 -5.34 0.36
C ALA A 13 18.98 -4.51 1.65
N CYS A 14 18.30 -3.36 1.53
CA CYS A 14 17.90 -2.51 2.66
C CYS A 14 16.78 -3.11 3.53
N ASP A 15 15.98 -4.05 3.04
CA ASP A 15 14.88 -4.67 3.80
C ASP A 15 15.39 -5.66 4.86
N LYS A 16 16.67 -6.06 4.82
CA LYS A 16 17.25 -6.94 5.85
C LYS A 16 17.36 -6.26 7.21
N GLU A 17 17.51 -4.94 7.23
CA GLU A 17 17.70 -4.13 8.43
C GLU A 17 16.42 -3.38 8.84
N THR A 18 15.35 -3.48 8.04
CA THR A 18 14.09 -2.80 8.35
C THR A 18 13.33 -3.48 9.48
N TRP A 19 12.51 -2.69 10.17
CA TRP A 19 11.68 -3.17 11.25
C TRP A 19 10.63 -4.18 10.77
N LYS A 20 10.48 -5.31 11.49
CA LYS A 20 9.48 -6.33 11.19
C LYS A 20 8.33 -6.29 12.20
N TRP A 21 7.11 -6.19 11.69
CA TRP A 21 5.89 -6.11 12.50
C TRP A 21 5.41 -7.46 13.04
N ASP A 22 5.98 -8.57 12.58
CA ASP A 22 5.60 -9.95 12.88
C ASP A 22 5.33 -10.22 14.38
N ARG A 23 6.19 -9.69 15.26
CA ARG A 23 6.06 -9.87 16.71
C ARG A 23 4.80 -9.21 17.29
N TYR A 24 4.26 -8.18 16.63
CA TYR A 24 3.06 -7.48 17.05
C TYR A 24 1.79 -8.14 16.54
N PHE A 25 1.82 -8.76 15.36
CA PHE A 25 0.69 -9.51 14.82
C PHE A 25 0.18 -10.56 15.82
N HIS A 26 1.08 -11.37 16.38
CA HIS A 26 0.71 -12.34 17.42
C HIS A 26 0.31 -11.72 18.76
N LYS A 27 0.71 -10.48 19.05
CA LYS A 27 0.20 -9.76 20.23
C LYS A 27 -1.25 -9.32 20.01
N VAL A 28 -1.60 -8.89 18.79
CA VAL A 28 -2.97 -8.55 18.41
C VAL A 28 -3.89 -9.76 18.51
N GLU A 29 -3.48 -10.92 17.98
CA GLU A 29 -4.21 -12.19 18.13
C GLU A 29 -4.52 -12.51 19.60
N LYS A 30 -3.58 -12.24 20.51
CA LYS A 30 -3.71 -12.50 21.95
C LYS A 30 -4.44 -11.38 22.71
N GLY A 31 -4.95 -10.37 22.02
CA GLY A 31 -5.58 -9.19 22.64
C GLY A 31 -4.62 -8.30 23.44
N LYS A 32 -3.30 -8.46 23.25
CA LYS A 32 -2.23 -7.74 23.98
C LYS A 32 -1.72 -6.49 23.25
N ALA A 33 -2.23 -6.22 22.05
CA ALA A 33 -1.92 -5.02 21.28
C ALA A 33 -3.15 -4.60 20.46
N LYS A 34 -3.23 -3.33 20.12
CA LYS A 34 -4.23 -2.76 19.21
C LYS A 34 -3.53 -1.95 18.15
N PHE A 35 -4.13 -1.87 16.96
CA PHE A 35 -3.65 -1.07 15.85
C PHE A 35 -4.72 -0.11 15.40
N VAL A 36 -4.28 1.02 14.85
CA VAL A 36 -5.16 1.96 14.18
C VAL A 36 -5.67 1.30 12.89
N SER A 37 -6.98 1.36 12.66
CA SER A 37 -7.59 0.85 11.43
C SER A 37 -7.10 1.67 10.23
N PRO A 38 -6.86 1.06 9.06
CA PRO A 38 -6.63 1.79 7.82
C PRO A 38 -7.70 2.85 7.52
N LEU A 39 -8.95 2.62 7.94
CA LEU A 39 -10.06 3.57 7.79
C LEU A 39 -9.86 4.88 8.54
N ALA A 40 -8.98 4.93 9.55
CA ALA A 40 -8.63 6.18 10.21
C ALA A 40 -7.59 6.99 9.42
N LEU A 41 -7.02 6.41 8.36
CA LEU A 41 -5.93 6.97 7.55
C LEU A 41 -6.27 6.87 6.06
N VAL A 42 -7.46 7.33 5.65
CA VAL A 42 -7.97 7.23 4.27
C VAL A 42 -7.06 7.88 3.21
N ASN A 43 -6.21 8.84 3.61
CA ASN A 43 -5.22 9.50 2.75
C ASN A 43 -3.80 8.93 2.95
N SER A 44 -3.65 7.69 3.47
CA SER A 44 -2.31 7.09 3.67
C SER A 44 -1.70 6.50 2.41
N LEU A 45 -2.53 6.20 1.40
CA LEU A 45 -2.12 5.60 0.14
C LEU A 45 -2.43 6.52 -1.03
N VAL A 46 -1.77 6.27 -2.17
CA VAL A 46 -2.06 6.96 -3.43
C VAL A 46 -3.52 6.70 -3.84
N MET A 47 -4.06 5.52 -3.51
CA MET A 47 -5.47 5.18 -3.70
C MET A 47 -5.99 4.45 -2.46
N ASP A 48 -7.22 4.77 -2.06
CA ASP A 48 -7.83 4.21 -0.86
C ASP A 48 -8.37 2.80 -1.09
N TYR A 49 -7.82 1.83 -0.36
CA TYR A 49 -8.31 0.45 -0.26
C TYR A 49 -8.52 0.01 1.18
N SER A 50 -8.74 0.97 2.08
CA SER A 50 -8.98 0.69 3.49
C SER A 50 -10.20 -0.21 3.71
N VAL A 51 -11.18 -0.14 2.80
CA VAL A 51 -12.36 -1.01 2.80
C VAL A 51 -11.97 -2.49 2.65
N CYS A 52 -10.95 -2.82 1.86
CA CYS A 52 -10.49 -4.20 1.68
C CYS A 52 -9.92 -4.83 2.95
N ALA A 53 -9.51 -4.00 3.93
CA ALA A 53 -9.02 -4.47 5.22
C ALA A 53 -10.14 -4.63 6.27
N GLN A 54 -11.41 -4.40 5.95
CA GLN A 54 -12.47 -4.48 6.96
C GLN A 54 -12.76 -5.92 7.40
N LYS A 55 -13.09 -6.10 8.68
CA LYS A 55 -13.54 -7.41 9.20
C LYS A 55 -14.77 -7.87 8.43
N GLY A 56 -14.77 -9.15 8.05
CA GLY A 56 -15.86 -9.78 7.30
C GLY A 56 -15.68 -9.72 5.79
N VAL A 57 -14.74 -8.93 5.28
CA VAL A 57 -14.44 -8.90 3.83
C VAL A 57 -13.86 -10.24 3.40
N VAL A 58 -14.39 -10.79 2.31
CA VAL A 58 -13.90 -12.03 1.69
C VAL A 58 -13.01 -11.76 0.49
N PHE A 59 -12.07 -12.67 0.26
CA PHE A 59 -11.14 -12.62 -0.87
C PHE A 59 -10.67 -14.03 -1.26
N GLU A 60 -10.16 -14.16 -2.47
CA GLU A 60 -9.51 -15.37 -2.96
C GLU A 60 -7.99 -15.27 -2.78
N THR A 61 -7.34 -16.34 -2.33
CA THR A 61 -5.88 -16.39 -2.20
C THR A 61 -5.36 -17.81 -2.41
N ARG A 62 -4.04 -17.95 -2.61
CA ARG A 62 -3.37 -19.27 -2.63
C ARG A 62 -3.62 -20.01 -1.32
N ASN A 63 -3.90 -21.30 -1.42
CA ASN A 63 -3.91 -22.20 -0.28
C ASN A 63 -2.48 -22.65 0.01
N HIS A 64 -1.97 -22.21 1.15
CA HIS A 64 -0.57 -22.38 1.54
C HIS A 64 -0.25 -23.71 2.22
N ASP A 65 -1.26 -24.53 2.46
CA ASP A 65 -1.08 -25.93 2.89
C ASP A 65 -0.41 -26.77 1.80
N PHE A 66 -0.47 -26.30 0.55
CA PHE A 66 0.01 -26.97 -0.64
C PHE A 66 1.20 -26.24 -1.29
N ASP A 67 1.94 -25.44 -0.52
CA ASP A 67 3.12 -24.72 -1.02
C ASP A 67 4.22 -25.68 -1.56
N GLU A 68 4.20 -26.95 -1.16
CA GLU A 68 5.13 -28.00 -1.63
C GLU A 68 4.76 -28.60 -3.01
N LEU A 69 3.57 -28.33 -3.54
CA LEU A 69 3.18 -28.77 -4.88
C LEU A 69 4.02 -28.11 -5.97
N LYS A 70 4.12 -28.77 -7.14
CA LYS A 70 4.84 -28.24 -8.32
C LYS A 70 4.36 -26.82 -8.65
N GLN A 71 5.30 -25.92 -8.98
CA GLN A 71 5.04 -24.49 -9.24
C GLN A 71 3.99 -24.21 -10.32
N GLU A 72 3.72 -25.16 -11.21
CA GLU A 72 2.75 -25.03 -12.31
C GLU A 72 1.29 -25.10 -11.86
N GLN A 73 1.04 -25.61 -10.65
CA GLN A 73 -0.28 -25.71 -10.04
C GLN A 73 -0.44 -24.68 -8.92
N GLU A 74 -1.54 -23.95 -8.96
CA GLU A 74 -1.85 -22.88 -8.01
C GLU A 74 -3.17 -23.19 -7.29
N PRO A 75 -3.12 -23.98 -6.20
CA PRO A 75 -4.30 -24.28 -5.40
C PRO A 75 -4.75 -23.01 -4.67
N ARG A 76 -6.05 -22.73 -4.72
CA ARG A 76 -6.65 -21.53 -4.14
C ARG A 76 -7.83 -21.86 -3.25
N TRP A 77 -8.07 -20.96 -2.30
CA TRP A 77 -9.25 -21.02 -1.45
C TRP A 77 -9.72 -19.62 -1.07
N PHE A 78 -10.92 -19.56 -0.49
CA PHE A 78 -11.52 -18.34 0.00
C PHE A 78 -11.08 -18.05 1.43
N ALA A 79 -10.84 -16.79 1.74
CA ALA A 79 -10.51 -16.33 3.08
C ALA A 79 -11.39 -15.16 3.48
N ILE A 80 -11.58 -15.01 4.79
CA ILE A 80 -12.31 -13.90 5.40
C ILE A 80 -11.40 -13.12 6.34
N VAL A 81 -11.48 -11.79 6.31
CA VAL A 81 -10.75 -10.91 7.21
C VAL A 81 -11.37 -10.97 8.61
N GLU A 82 -10.57 -11.34 9.60
CA GLU A 82 -10.99 -11.46 10.99
C GLU A 82 -10.51 -10.29 11.86
N ASN A 83 -9.33 -9.76 11.54
CA ASN A 83 -8.73 -8.62 12.26
C ASN A 83 -7.67 -7.91 11.38
N THR A 84 -7.18 -6.76 11.84
CA THR A 84 -6.20 -5.94 11.10
C THR A 84 -5.07 -5.41 11.97
N CYS A 85 -3.94 -5.18 11.32
CA CYS A 85 -2.79 -4.47 11.82
C CYS A 85 -2.32 -3.51 10.72
N GLY A 86 -3.00 -2.36 10.59
CA GLY A 86 -2.88 -1.54 9.38
C GLY A 86 -3.33 -2.33 8.16
N TYR A 87 -2.53 -2.32 7.08
CA TYR A 87 -2.82 -3.07 5.85
C TYR A 87 -2.47 -4.57 5.93
N TYR A 88 -1.90 -5.05 7.05
CA TYR A 88 -1.83 -6.47 7.33
C TYR A 88 -3.15 -6.96 7.89
N ILE A 89 -3.72 -8.00 7.29
CA ILE A 89 -4.99 -8.61 7.65
C ILE A 89 -4.76 -9.99 8.24
N LEU A 90 -5.33 -10.23 9.43
CA LEU A 90 -5.49 -11.58 9.97
C LEU A 90 -6.68 -12.18 9.26
N SER A 91 -6.43 -13.24 8.52
CA SER A 91 -7.43 -13.90 7.70
C SER A 91 -7.59 -15.34 8.14
N ARG A 92 -8.77 -15.88 7.94
CA ARG A 92 -9.08 -17.29 8.16
C ARG A 92 -9.62 -17.87 6.87
N PHE A 93 -9.21 -19.08 6.52
CA PHE A 93 -9.84 -19.77 5.41
C PHE A 93 -11.31 -20.06 5.71
N VAL A 94 -12.19 -19.85 4.72
CA VAL A 94 -13.63 -20.06 4.89
C VAL A 94 -13.89 -21.52 5.29
N ASN A 95 -14.79 -21.69 6.26
CA ASN A 95 -15.13 -22.95 6.95
C ASN A 95 -14.00 -23.60 7.77
N SER A 96 -12.76 -23.15 7.64
CA SER A 96 -11.60 -23.69 8.36
C SER A 96 -11.32 -22.97 9.69
N THR A 97 -10.50 -23.61 10.54
CA THR A 97 -9.87 -23.04 11.74
C THR A 97 -8.48 -22.45 11.48
N ASP A 98 -8.02 -22.45 10.23
CA ASP A 98 -6.66 -22.08 9.87
C ASP A 98 -6.55 -20.57 9.63
N TYR A 99 -5.73 -19.92 10.45
CA TYR A 99 -5.49 -18.49 10.40
C TYR A 99 -4.11 -18.15 9.84
N PHE A 100 -4.04 -17.05 9.10
CA PHE A 100 -2.80 -16.51 8.56
C PHE A 100 -2.83 -14.98 8.47
N TRP A 101 -1.67 -14.34 8.55
CA TRP A 101 -1.51 -12.92 8.24
C TRP A 101 -1.05 -12.74 6.80
N THR A 102 -1.63 -11.78 6.09
CA THR A 102 -1.13 -11.35 4.78
C THR A 102 -1.27 -9.84 4.64
N HIS A 103 -0.54 -9.24 3.70
CA HIS A 103 -0.74 -7.83 3.35
C HIS A 103 -1.88 -7.72 2.33
N VAL A 104 -2.89 -6.89 2.58
CA VAL A 104 -4.07 -6.81 1.68
C VAL A 104 -3.69 -6.37 0.26
N LEU A 105 -2.63 -5.57 0.11
CA LEU A 105 -2.09 -5.14 -1.20
C LEU A 105 -1.14 -6.17 -1.86
N SER A 106 -0.99 -7.38 -1.30
CA SER A 106 -0.19 -8.45 -1.90
C SER A 106 -0.80 -8.89 -3.24
N ARG A 107 0.05 -9.34 -4.17
CA ARG A 107 -0.39 -9.92 -5.44
C ARG A 107 -1.06 -11.27 -5.29
N LYS A 108 -1.02 -11.87 -4.09
CA LYS A 108 -1.70 -13.13 -3.72
C LYS A 108 -3.14 -12.93 -3.28
N VAL A 109 -3.56 -11.71 -2.96
CA VAL A 109 -4.91 -11.38 -2.52
C VAL A 109 -5.73 -11.01 -3.74
N HIS A 110 -6.90 -11.62 -3.91
CA HIS A 110 -7.72 -11.43 -5.10
C HIS A 110 -9.21 -11.24 -4.85
N THR A 111 -9.88 -10.65 -5.84
CA THR A 111 -11.35 -10.68 -5.92
C THR A 111 -11.88 -12.11 -5.96
N MET A 112 -13.15 -12.27 -5.61
CA MET A 112 -13.81 -13.57 -5.65
C MET A 112 -13.88 -14.12 -7.09
N LEU A 113 -13.77 -15.44 -7.21
CA LEU A 113 -13.81 -16.16 -8.49
C LEU A 113 -12.67 -15.82 -9.47
N TYR A 114 -11.60 -15.19 -8.99
CA TYR A 114 -10.43 -14.84 -9.81
C TYR A 114 -9.81 -16.05 -10.52
N ALA A 115 -9.78 -17.23 -9.88
CA ALA A 115 -9.29 -18.46 -10.51
C ALA A 115 -10.07 -18.79 -11.80
N LYS A 116 -11.41 -18.74 -11.76
CA LYS A 116 -12.27 -18.99 -12.93
C LYS A 116 -12.07 -17.94 -14.02
N THR A 117 -11.80 -16.69 -13.67
CA THR A 117 -11.51 -15.62 -14.63
C THR A 117 -10.16 -15.82 -15.33
N ARG A 118 -9.14 -16.28 -14.60
CA ARG A 118 -7.77 -16.48 -15.13
C ARG A 118 -7.62 -17.80 -15.88
N ASP A 119 -8.29 -18.85 -15.41
CA ASP A 119 -8.26 -20.19 -15.96
C ASP A 119 -9.68 -20.80 -15.90
N PRO A 120 -10.52 -20.55 -16.93
CA PRO A 120 -11.91 -21.00 -16.93
C PRO A 120 -12.09 -22.52 -16.80
N LYS A 121 -11.06 -23.29 -17.17
CA LYS A 121 -11.07 -24.76 -17.06
C LYS A 121 -10.50 -25.27 -15.74
N LEU A 122 -9.91 -24.39 -14.93
CA LEU A 122 -9.28 -24.69 -13.65
C LEU A 122 -8.21 -25.80 -13.75
N GLU A 123 -7.48 -25.86 -14.87
CA GLU A 123 -6.45 -26.89 -15.11
C GLU A 123 -5.15 -26.59 -14.34
N LYS A 124 -4.81 -25.30 -14.22
CA LYS A 124 -3.60 -24.80 -13.55
C LYS A 124 -3.92 -24.07 -12.25
N VAL A 125 -5.07 -23.40 -12.19
CA VAL A 125 -5.54 -22.71 -10.99
C VAL A 125 -6.85 -23.35 -10.56
N PHE A 126 -6.89 -24.02 -9.42
CA PHE A 126 -8.07 -24.78 -8.97
C PHE A 126 -8.40 -24.52 -7.51
N TYR A 127 -9.64 -24.80 -7.14
CA TYR A 127 -10.10 -24.68 -5.77
C TYR A 127 -9.73 -25.92 -4.96
N CYS A 128 -9.04 -25.69 -3.85
CA CYS A 128 -8.61 -26.75 -2.94
C CYS A 128 -8.79 -26.28 -1.49
N PRO A 129 -9.71 -26.89 -0.72
CA PRO A 129 -9.91 -26.53 0.68
C PRO A 129 -8.66 -26.85 1.52
N PRO A 130 -8.41 -26.11 2.62
CA PRO A 130 -7.38 -26.43 3.61
C PRO A 130 -7.46 -27.85 4.16
N TYR A 131 -6.32 -28.39 4.60
CA TYR A 131 -6.26 -29.76 5.14
C TYR A 131 -7.12 -29.94 6.39
N SER A 132 -7.33 -28.89 7.18
CA SER A 132 -8.23 -28.92 8.33
C SER A 132 -9.68 -29.30 7.96
N LEU A 133 -10.08 -29.12 6.70
CA LEU A 133 -11.40 -29.44 6.18
C LEU A 133 -11.50 -30.83 5.54
N LYS A 134 -10.42 -31.63 5.54
CA LYS A 134 -10.35 -32.89 4.78
C LYS A 134 -11.59 -33.77 4.96
N ASN A 135 -12.02 -33.97 6.20
CA ASN A 135 -13.15 -34.84 6.51
C ASN A 135 -14.50 -34.31 5.98
N GLU A 136 -14.60 -33.01 5.71
CA GLU A 136 -15.83 -32.37 5.22
C GLU A 136 -16.01 -32.49 3.70
N PHE A 137 -14.90 -32.58 2.95
CA PHE A 137 -14.93 -32.61 1.48
C PHE A 137 -14.46 -33.95 0.88
N GLU A 138 -13.95 -34.89 1.67
CA GLU A 138 -13.37 -36.15 1.17
C GLU A 138 -14.37 -36.98 0.33
N ALA A 139 -15.66 -36.93 0.67
CA ALA A 139 -16.69 -37.66 -0.05
C ALA A 139 -17.14 -36.95 -1.35
N ASP A 140 -17.11 -35.63 -1.39
CA ASP A 140 -17.61 -34.82 -2.51
C ASP A 140 -16.99 -33.41 -2.49
N LEU A 141 -15.83 -33.29 -3.14
CA LEU A 141 -15.11 -32.03 -3.23
C LEU A 141 -15.90 -30.99 -4.04
N ASP A 142 -16.49 -31.38 -5.17
CA ASP A 142 -17.13 -30.45 -6.10
C ASP A 142 -18.36 -29.79 -5.45
N SER A 143 -19.22 -30.57 -4.80
CA SER A 143 -20.36 -30.01 -4.05
C SER A 143 -19.91 -29.13 -2.89
N PHE A 144 -18.83 -29.50 -2.20
CA PHE A 144 -18.28 -28.69 -1.11
C PHE A 144 -17.75 -27.34 -1.61
N VAL A 145 -17.03 -27.32 -2.74
CA VAL A 145 -16.56 -26.09 -3.37
C VAL A 145 -17.74 -25.22 -3.81
N GLN A 146 -18.74 -25.80 -4.49
CA GLN A 146 -19.90 -25.05 -4.97
C GLN A 146 -20.69 -24.43 -3.81
N LYS A 147 -20.99 -25.22 -2.77
CA LYS A 147 -21.67 -24.71 -1.56
C LYS A 147 -20.89 -23.58 -0.90
N THR A 148 -19.56 -23.72 -0.81
CA THR A 148 -18.72 -22.67 -0.22
C THR A 148 -18.72 -21.41 -1.08
N GLN A 149 -18.70 -21.54 -2.42
CA GLN A 149 -18.82 -20.41 -3.34
C GLN A 149 -20.14 -19.66 -3.16
N ASP A 150 -21.25 -20.38 -3.03
CA ASP A 150 -22.56 -19.77 -2.83
C ASP A 150 -22.61 -18.99 -1.50
N GLU A 151 -22.00 -19.51 -0.43
CA GLU A 151 -21.91 -18.84 0.88
C GLU A 151 -21.11 -17.53 0.84
N VAL A 152 -20.01 -17.49 0.07
CA VAL A 152 -19.11 -16.32 0.04
C VAL A 152 -19.56 -15.25 -0.94
N ILE A 153 -20.35 -15.58 -1.96
CA ILE A 153 -20.89 -14.61 -2.95
C ILE A 153 -21.81 -13.58 -2.29
N GLU A 154 -22.53 -13.96 -1.24
CA GLU A 154 -23.42 -13.06 -0.50
C GLU A 154 -22.66 -12.10 0.45
N LYS A 155 -21.35 -12.28 0.63
CA LYS A 155 -20.53 -11.49 1.55
C LYS A 155 -19.87 -10.31 0.84
N MET A 156 -19.52 -9.28 1.63
CA MET A 156 -18.72 -8.18 1.14
C MET A 156 -17.36 -8.70 0.67
N ALA A 157 -16.98 -8.45 -0.57
CA ALA A 157 -15.75 -8.94 -1.16
C ALA A 157 -14.80 -7.81 -1.56
N ILE A 158 -13.52 -8.14 -1.69
CA ILE A 158 -12.60 -7.31 -2.49
C ILE A 158 -13.15 -7.26 -3.91
N LYS A 159 -13.32 -6.05 -4.45
CA LYS A 159 -13.96 -5.84 -5.74
C LYS A 159 -12.98 -5.93 -6.90
N GLU A 160 -13.50 -6.07 -8.12
CA GLU A 160 -12.69 -6.16 -9.34
C GLU A 160 -11.86 -4.90 -9.62
N GLU A 161 -12.32 -3.72 -9.19
CA GLU A 161 -11.54 -2.48 -9.35
C GLU A 161 -10.19 -2.59 -8.66
N PHE A 162 -10.09 -3.30 -7.52
CA PHE A 162 -8.82 -3.55 -6.85
C PHE A 162 -7.83 -4.32 -7.73
N GLU A 163 -8.30 -5.30 -8.51
CA GLU A 163 -7.44 -6.03 -9.46
C GLU A 163 -6.96 -5.11 -10.59
N MET A 164 -7.91 -4.37 -11.18
CA MET A 164 -7.63 -3.48 -12.31
C MET A 164 -6.65 -2.38 -11.92
N ASP A 165 -6.83 -1.79 -10.75
CA ASP A 165 -6.12 -0.60 -10.32
C ASP A 165 -4.90 -0.90 -9.44
N ARG A 166 -4.63 -2.16 -9.09
CA ARG A 166 -3.46 -2.54 -8.26
C ARG A 166 -2.15 -1.93 -8.75
N HIS A 167 -1.98 -1.83 -10.06
CA HIS A 167 -0.78 -1.26 -10.68
C HIS A 167 -0.59 0.25 -10.41
N LYS A 168 -1.66 0.97 -10.06
CA LYS A 168 -1.65 2.39 -9.72
C LYS A 168 -1.25 2.66 -8.27
N LEU A 169 -1.29 1.65 -7.39
CA LEU A 169 -0.86 1.77 -5.98
C LEU A 169 0.56 2.35 -5.79
N HIS A 170 1.41 2.17 -6.81
CA HIS A 170 2.80 2.61 -6.82
C HIS A 170 3.09 3.67 -7.88
N ARG A 171 2.06 4.27 -8.49
CA ARG A 171 2.22 5.31 -9.50
C ARG A 171 1.97 6.67 -8.86
N PRO A 172 3.01 7.39 -8.42
CA PRO A 172 2.83 8.73 -7.90
C PRO A 172 2.36 9.69 -8.99
N ASP A 173 1.59 10.70 -8.60
CA ASP A 173 1.16 11.80 -9.48
C ASP A 173 2.35 12.71 -9.84
N PHE A 174 3.32 12.78 -8.92
CA PHE A 174 4.53 13.56 -9.02
C PHE A 174 5.73 12.75 -9.53
N ARG A 175 6.70 13.44 -10.13
CA ARG A 175 7.92 12.86 -10.69
C ARG A 175 9.14 13.72 -10.30
N ALA A 176 10.28 13.05 -10.12
CA ALA A 176 11.55 13.74 -9.92
C ALA A 176 11.83 14.73 -11.07
N GLY A 177 12.38 15.89 -10.73
CA GLY A 177 12.68 16.99 -11.64
C GLY A 177 11.57 18.02 -11.81
N GLN A 178 10.34 17.75 -11.34
CA GLN A 178 9.27 18.75 -11.37
C GLN A 178 9.55 19.90 -10.40
N ARG A 179 9.20 21.12 -10.82
CA ARG A 179 9.15 22.32 -9.96
C ARG A 179 7.83 22.36 -9.20
N VAL A 180 7.90 22.74 -7.93
CA VAL A 180 6.77 23.06 -7.06
C VAL A 180 7.06 24.34 -6.29
N GLU A 181 6.02 25.00 -5.82
CA GLU A 181 6.14 26.13 -4.91
C GLU A 181 6.05 25.63 -3.46
N LEU A 182 7.06 25.93 -2.64
CA LEU A 182 7.24 25.37 -1.31
C LEU A 182 7.28 26.48 -0.26
N LEU A 183 6.45 26.38 0.77
CA LEU A 183 6.51 27.24 1.94
C LEU A 183 7.84 27.07 2.66
N SER A 184 8.53 28.20 2.88
CA SER A 184 9.80 28.20 3.59
C SER A 184 9.62 27.72 5.02
N TYR A 185 10.37 26.69 5.39
CA TYR A 185 10.36 26.14 6.75
C TYR A 185 10.88 27.15 7.78
N ALA A 186 11.85 27.99 7.39
CA ALA A 186 12.46 29.00 8.25
C ALA A 186 11.62 30.29 8.33
N ASN A 187 10.83 30.60 7.31
CA ASN A 187 10.03 31.81 7.25
C ASN A 187 8.67 31.54 6.60
N SER A 188 7.63 31.43 7.43
CA SER A 188 6.27 31.15 6.95
C SER A 188 5.62 32.26 6.14
N LEU A 189 6.31 33.37 5.83
CA LEU A 189 5.80 34.43 4.94
C LEU A 189 6.30 34.29 3.50
N GLU A 190 7.21 33.35 3.24
CA GLU A 190 7.88 33.21 1.94
C GLU A 190 7.61 31.85 1.30
N ILE A 191 7.28 31.86 0.00
CA ILE A 191 7.25 30.71 -0.89
C ILE A 191 8.55 30.68 -1.70
N ARG A 192 9.06 29.48 -1.96
CA ARG A 192 10.30 29.26 -2.72
C ARG A 192 10.08 28.21 -3.80
N VAL A 193 10.82 28.33 -4.89
CA VAL A 193 10.81 27.30 -5.94
C VAL A 193 11.64 26.10 -5.47
N ALA A 194 11.01 24.93 -5.40
CA ALA A 194 11.64 23.68 -5.05
C ALA A 194 11.54 22.65 -6.17
N HIS A 195 12.46 21.69 -6.16
CA HIS A 195 12.52 20.57 -7.09
C HIS A 195 12.28 19.27 -6.36
N ILE A 196 11.44 18.42 -6.96
CA ILE A 196 11.28 17.04 -6.50
C ILE A 196 12.57 16.27 -6.85
N GLN A 197 13.29 15.78 -5.84
CA GLN A 197 14.48 14.95 -6.00
C GLN A 197 14.12 13.47 -6.13
N GLU A 198 13.22 12.99 -5.28
CA GLU A 198 12.84 11.59 -5.16
C GLU A 198 11.36 11.46 -4.79
N VAL A 199 10.74 10.36 -5.20
CA VAL A 199 9.36 10.03 -4.87
C VAL A 199 9.29 8.62 -4.27
N CYS A 200 8.72 8.52 -3.07
CA CYS A 200 8.54 7.26 -2.35
C CYS A 200 7.09 7.16 -1.85
N GLY A 201 6.27 6.39 -2.57
CA GLY A 201 4.82 6.37 -2.33
C GLY A 201 4.23 7.77 -2.55
N ARG A 202 3.52 8.29 -1.53
CA ARG A 202 3.01 9.68 -1.51
C ARG A 202 4.04 10.70 -1.04
N ARG A 203 5.20 10.26 -0.55
CA ARG A 203 6.22 11.16 0.00
C ARG A 203 7.12 11.67 -1.11
N LEU A 204 7.36 12.97 -1.10
CA LEU A 204 8.20 13.69 -2.04
C LEU A 204 9.41 14.23 -1.28
N ASN A 205 10.62 13.92 -1.72
CA ASN A 205 11.81 14.60 -1.28
C ASN A 205 11.99 15.85 -2.13
N VAL A 206 11.94 17.04 -1.53
CA VAL A 206 12.00 18.31 -2.25
C VAL A 206 13.20 19.15 -1.79
N THR A 207 13.75 19.94 -2.71
CA THR A 207 14.89 20.82 -2.41
C THR A 207 14.81 22.14 -3.16
N VAL A 208 15.12 23.24 -2.48
CA VAL A 208 15.36 24.55 -3.09
C VAL A 208 16.77 24.55 -3.67
N ARG A 209 16.91 24.90 -4.96
CA ARG A 209 18.19 24.87 -5.67
C ARG A 209 18.65 26.27 -6.02
N LYS A 210 19.98 26.50 -6.00
CA LYS A 210 20.58 27.80 -6.32
C LYS A 210 20.11 28.36 -7.67
N ARG A 211 19.86 27.49 -8.66
CA ARG A 211 19.39 27.89 -9.98
C ARG A 211 18.11 28.73 -9.97
N ASP A 212 17.20 28.46 -9.03
CA ASP A 212 15.90 29.14 -8.93
C ASP A 212 15.82 30.01 -7.65
N TYR A 213 16.87 30.06 -6.83
CA TYR A 213 16.91 30.78 -5.56
C TYR A 213 17.93 31.93 -5.63
N PRO A 214 17.49 33.20 -5.61
CA PRO A 214 18.36 34.35 -5.88
C PRO A 214 19.28 34.74 -4.72
N ARG A 215 19.01 34.29 -3.49
CA ARG A 215 19.81 34.63 -2.29
C ARG A 215 20.93 33.61 -2.05
N ASP A 216 21.88 33.94 -1.18
CA ASP A 216 22.95 33.02 -0.81
C ASP A 216 22.50 31.96 0.19
N PHE A 217 23.06 30.76 0.02
CA PHE A 217 22.74 29.62 0.88
C PHE A 217 23.52 29.63 2.20
N ASP A 218 24.59 30.41 2.29
CA ASP A 218 25.38 30.58 3.53
C ASP A 218 24.54 31.22 4.65
N GLU A 219 23.46 31.93 4.30
CA GLU A 219 22.48 32.46 5.25
C GLU A 219 21.43 31.41 5.70
N LEU A 220 21.52 30.19 5.16
CA LEU A 220 20.55 29.11 5.31
C LEU A 220 21.17 27.81 5.88
N GLU A 221 22.26 27.89 6.64
CA GLU A 221 22.96 26.71 7.19
C GLU A 221 22.05 25.73 7.97
N ASP A 222 20.97 26.21 8.59
CA ASP A 222 19.98 25.39 9.32
C ASP A 222 18.72 25.04 8.50
N ASP A 223 18.67 25.42 7.23
CA ASP A 223 17.50 25.22 6.39
C ASP A 223 17.45 23.82 5.79
N ARG A 224 16.54 23.00 6.32
CA ARG A 224 16.33 21.62 5.88
C ARG A 224 15.86 21.51 4.42
N GLN A 225 15.34 22.59 3.84
CA GLN A 225 14.80 22.62 2.48
C GLN A 225 15.86 23.08 1.45
N ALA A 226 17.03 23.57 1.87
CA ALA A 226 17.97 24.27 1.01
C ALA A 226 19.45 24.03 1.40
N GLY A 227 20.38 24.55 0.59
CA GLY A 227 21.70 24.95 1.10
C GLY A 227 22.83 23.91 1.20
N HIS A 228 22.57 22.60 1.12
CA HIS A 228 23.69 21.64 1.11
C HIS A 228 23.45 20.41 0.20
N ASP A 229 24.56 19.84 -0.29
CA ASP A 229 24.51 18.60 -1.05
C ASP A 229 23.97 17.47 -0.15
N GLY A 230 23.03 16.69 -0.67
CA GLY A 230 22.34 15.65 0.11
C GLY A 230 21.26 16.15 1.10
N ALA A 231 20.82 17.42 1.06
CA ALA A 231 19.64 17.85 1.81
C ALA A 231 18.42 16.98 1.49
N GLN A 232 17.75 16.47 2.52
CA GLN A 232 16.56 15.62 2.39
C GLN A 232 15.40 16.24 3.16
N TYR A 233 14.39 16.72 2.42
CA TYR A 233 13.16 17.22 3.00
C TYR A 233 11.95 16.47 2.45
N TRP A 234 11.49 15.49 3.22
CA TRP A 234 10.40 14.61 2.84
C TRP A 234 9.04 15.13 3.31
N ILE A 235 8.16 15.47 2.38
CA ILE A 235 6.77 15.89 2.63
C ILE A 235 5.78 14.95 1.97
N ASP A 236 4.53 14.91 2.44
CA ASP A 236 3.44 14.23 1.72
C ASP A 236 2.99 15.09 0.53
N GLN A 237 2.54 14.45 -0.55
CA GLN A 237 2.07 15.14 -1.75
C GLN A 237 0.84 16.05 -1.51
N ASP A 238 0.06 15.80 -0.46
CA ASP A 238 -1.08 16.66 -0.06
C ASP A 238 -0.70 17.62 1.08
N SER A 239 0.60 17.81 1.33
CA SER A 239 1.08 18.73 2.37
C SER A 239 0.68 20.16 2.06
N PHE A 240 0.14 20.86 3.06
CA PHE A 240 -0.16 22.30 3.00
C PHE A 240 1.07 23.20 2.79
N MET A 241 2.28 22.62 2.86
CA MET A 241 3.52 23.34 2.58
C MET A 241 3.85 23.39 1.09
N MET A 242 3.16 22.63 0.24
CA MET A 242 3.45 22.52 -1.19
C MET A 242 2.30 23.01 -2.03
N PHE A 243 2.62 23.76 -3.07
CA PHE A 243 1.68 24.43 -3.95
C PHE A 243 2.08 24.23 -5.42
N PRO A 244 1.11 24.28 -6.35
CA PRO A 244 1.41 24.27 -7.77
C PRO A 244 2.15 25.55 -8.20
N VAL A 245 2.89 25.47 -9.31
CA VAL A 245 3.53 26.64 -9.94
C VAL A 245 2.49 27.72 -10.25
N GLY A 246 2.79 28.97 -9.91
CA GLY A 246 1.93 30.14 -10.06
C GLY A 246 1.03 30.45 -8.86
N TRP A 247 1.01 29.60 -7.83
CA TRP A 247 0.13 29.77 -6.68
C TRP A 247 0.42 31.06 -5.90
N ALA A 248 1.69 31.35 -5.62
CA ALA A 248 2.11 32.53 -4.88
C ALA A 248 1.71 33.82 -5.62
N ALA A 249 1.90 33.87 -6.94
CA ALA A 249 1.51 35.00 -7.76
C ALA A 249 0.00 35.25 -7.72
N ILE A 250 -0.80 34.19 -7.87
CA ILE A 250 -2.28 34.28 -7.84
C ILE A 250 -2.79 34.71 -6.46
N ASN A 251 -2.15 34.24 -5.38
CA ASN A 251 -2.60 34.48 -4.01
C ASN A 251 -1.88 35.65 -3.32
N ASN A 252 -1.06 36.42 -4.06
CA ASN A 252 -0.27 37.54 -3.55
C ASN A 252 0.60 37.16 -2.33
N TYR A 253 1.21 35.98 -2.41
CA TYR A 253 2.19 35.51 -1.44
C TYR A 253 3.60 35.90 -1.88
N GLN A 254 4.50 36.14 -0.92
CA GLN A 254 5.87 36.52 -1.25
C GLN A 254 6.62 35.33 -1.86
N LEU A 255 6.89 35.38 -3.17
CA LEU A 255 7.68 34.40 -3.89
C LEU A 255 9.16 34.81 -3.94
N ILE A 256 10.04 33.92 -3.50
CA ILE A 256 11.49 34.07 -3.62
C ILE A 256 11.97 33.15 -4.75
N ALA A 257 12.13 33.74 -5.94
CA ALA A 257 12.54 33.07 -7.16
C ALA A 257 13.44 33.98 -8.02
N ASN A 258 14.15 33.40 -8.98
CA ASN A 258 14.88 34.17 -9.99
C ASN A 258 13.92 34.82 -11.01
N GLU A 259 14.42 35.79 -11.78
CA GLU A 259 13.62 36.49 -12.81
C GLU A 259 13.08 35.53 -13.87
N GLU A 260 13.90 34.56 -14.30
CA GLU A 260 13.49 33.55 -15.31
C GLU A 260 12.24 32.77 -14.88
N TYR A 261 12.09 32.44 -13.60
CA TYR A 261 10.88 31.77 -13.12
C TYR A 261 9.67 32.70 -13.03
N ILE A 262 9.88 33.97 -12.68
CA ILE A 262 8.80 34.95 -12.47
C ILE A 262 8.20 35.41 -13.80
N GLU A 263 9.00 35.47 -14.86
CA GLU A 263 8.59 35.96 -16.19
C GLU A 263 7.86 34.92 -17.05
N VAL A 264 7.84 33.64 -16.62
CA VAL A 264 7.20 32.50 -17.32
C VAL A 264 5.75 32.33 -16.87
#